data_AF-A0A3S0YDP2-F1
#
_entry.id   AF-A0A3S0YDP2-F1
#
_cell.length_a   1.000
_cell.length_b   1.000
_cell.length_c   1.000
_cell.angle_alpha   90.00
_cell.angle_beta   90.00
_cell.angle_gamma   90.00
#
_symmetry.space_group_name_H-M   'P 1'
#
loop_
_entity.id
_entity.type
_entity.pdbx_description
1 polymer ?
#
loop_
_entity_poly.entity_id
_entity_poly.type
_entity_poly.pdbx_seq_one_letter_code
_entity_poly.pdbx_strand_id
1 'polypeptide(L)'
;MKNYYSEATGTFYSSELFGAKTMHIVDPAFKWPMIEVPDPDHQGEGEAPMIKVRDESIKPPMIEVPNPDCNLPADAVEISDDYHQELLNGQGIKRITADENGYPVLTDPPPIPLADLAAQKRAELDNARDTAFAEGLEYEINGEPDTVQTRPQDQINLLGLQAQAQRLIVAGQPDATLTFRGLQNVNRELTASEIDKLTLAALSHIEEIYQKSWDLKDQLDAAFEAEEREVIEAISW
;
A
#
# COMPACT_ATOMS: atom_id res chain seq x y z
N MET A 1 0.73 -24.17 -21.83
CA MET A 1 1.68 -23.99 -20.71
C MET A 1 0.89 -24.33 -19.45
N LYS A 2 1.48 -24.99 -18.45
CA LYS A 2 0.76 -25.30 -17.21
C LYS A 2 1.31 -24.46 -16.07
N ASN A 3 0.42 -23.76 -15.37
CA ASN A 3 0.76 -23.01 -14.16
C ASN A 3 0.42 -23.85 -12.95
N TYR A 4 1.19 -23.64 -11.89
CA TYR A 4 1.00 -24.29 -10.61
C TYR A 4 1.12 -23.26 -9.50
N TYR A 5 0.49 -23.53 -8.37
CA TYR A 5 0.64 -22.77 -7.14
C TYR A 5 1.02 -23.71 -6.01
N SER A 6 1.97 -23.31 -5.16
CA SER A 6 2.34 -24.07 -3.96
C SER A 6 1.98 -23.26 -2.72
N GLU A 7 1.22 -23.87 -1.82
CA GLU A 7 0.87 -23.30 -0.53
C GLU A 7 2.10 -23.07 0.34
N ALA A 8 3.01 -24.05 0.39
CA ALA A 8 4.19 -24.02 1.26
C ALA A 8 5.12 -22.84 0.94
N THR A 9 5.15 -22.42 -0.32
CA THR A 9 5.99 -21.32 -0.80
C THR A 9 5.21 -20.04 -1.06
N GLY A 10 3.88 -20.13 -1.19
CA GLY A 10 3.00 -19.01 -1.50
C GLY A 10 3.28 -18.38 -2.87
N THR A 11 3.78 -19.16 -3.84
CA THR A 11 4.18 -18.65 -5.16
C THR A 11 3.72 -19.52 -6.31
N PHE A 12 3.75 -18.93 -7.51
CA PHE A 12 3.40 -19.59 -8.76
C PHE A 12 4.63 -20.21 -9.43
N TYR A 13 4.41 -21.34 -10.10
CA TYR A 13 5.40 -22.09 -10.86
C TYR A 13 4.87 -22.40 -12.25
N SER A 14 5.76 -22.62 -13.22
CA SER A 14 5.39 -23.04 -14.57
C SER A 14 6.08 -24.34 -14.97
N SER A 15 5.39 -25.20 -15.72
CA SER A 15 5.97 -26.43 -16.27
C SER A 15 7.15 -26.18 -17.22
N GLU A 16 7.24 -24.97 -17.79
CA GLU A 16 8.32 -24.59 -18.70
C GLU A 16 9.65 -24.35 -17.97
N LEU A 17 9.59 -23.70 -16.80
CA LEU A 17 10.79 -23.39 -16.01
C LEU A 17 11.18 -24.51 -15.06
N PHE A 18 10.20 -25.24 -14.52
CA PHE A 18 10.41 -26.24 -13.46
C PHE A 18 10.18 -27.68 -13.91
N GLY A 19 9.90 -27.89 -15.20
CA GLY A 19 9.59 -29.20 -15.77
C GLY A 19 8.13 -29.61 -15.54
N ALA A 20 7.58 -30.40 -16.47
CA ALA A 20 6.27 -31.02 -16.28
C ALA A 20 6.35 -32.16 -15.26
N LYS A 21 5.27 -32.41 -14.51
CA LYS A 21 5.20 -33.53 -13.53
C LYS A 21 5.37 -34.91 -14.19
N THR A 22 4.93 -35.05 -15.43
CA THR A 22 5.03 -36.29 -16.20
C THR A 22 5.72 -36.04 -17.54
N MET A 23 6.35 -37.09 -18.07
CA MET A 23 6.91 -37.13 -19.41
C MET A 23 6.36 -38.34 -20.16
N HIS A 24 6.30 -38.24 -21.49
CA HIS A 24 5.88 -39.35 -22.33
C HIS A 24 7.12 -40.12 -22.80
N ILE A 25 7.17 -41.42 -22.54
CA ILE A 25 8.20 -42.32 -23.08
C ILE A 25 7.56 -43.40 -23.94
N VAL A 26 8.32 -43.98 -24.86
CA VAL A 26 7.92 -45.22 -25.54
C VAL A 26 7.72 -46.29 -24.48
N ASP A 27 6.59 -47.00 -24.54
CA ASP A 27 6.31 -48.12 -23.64
C ASP A 27 7.51 -49.09 -23.64
N PRO A 28 8.20 -49.30 -22.51
CA PRO A 28 9.33 -50.22 -22.44
C PRO A 28 8.96 -51.67 -22.82
N ALA A 29 7.68 -52.04 -22.72
CA ALA A 29 7.17 -53.34 -23.16
C ALA A 29 6.96 -53.42 -24.68
N PHE A 30 6.97 -52.29 -25.40
CA PHE A 30 6.81 -52.27 -26.84
C PHE A 30 8.01 -52.91 -27.54
N LYS A 31 7.72 -53.91 -28.37
CA LYS A 31 8.71 -54.58 -29.22
C LYS A 31 8.53 -54.10 -30.65
N TRP A 32 9.58 -53.49 -31.20
CA TRP A 32 9.60 -53.04 -32.58
C TRP A 32 9.35 -54.21 -33.53
N PRO A 33 8.36 -54.10 -34.42
CA PRO A 33 8.20 -55.03 -35.53
C PRO A 33 9.42 -54.92 -36.44
N MET A 34 9.90 -56.07 -36.93
CA MET A 34 11.05 -56.14 -37.82
C MET A 34 10.56 -56.42 -39.23
N ILE A 35 10.99 -55.62 -40.19
CA ILE A 35 10.73 -55.82 -41.62
C ILE A 35 12.03 -56.23 -42.32
N GLU A 36 11.91 -56.98 -43.40
CA GLU A 36 13.04 -57.37 -44.24
C GLU A 36 13.17 -56.36 -45.38
N VAL A 37 14.31 -55.68 -45.47
CA VAL A 37 14.63 -54.73 -46.54
C VAL A 37 15.96 -55.10 -47.19
N PRO A 38 16.18 -54.79 -48.47
CA PRO A 38 17.48 -54.99 -49.10
C PRO A 38 18.57 -54.17 -48.38
N ASP A 39 19.74 -54.78 -48.16
CA ASP A 39 20.87 -54.15 -47.48
C ASP A 39 21.32 -52.87 -48.23
N PRO A 40 21.11 -51.68 -47.63
CA PRO A 40 21.42 -50.42 -48.30
C PRO A 40 22.93 -50.19 -48.47
N ASP A 41 23.77 -50.89 -47.71
CA ASP A 41 25.23 -50.76 -47.77
C ASP A 41 25.89 -51.83 -48.68
N HIS A 42 25.09 -52.62 -49.40
CA HIS A 42 25.61 -53.63 -50.31
C HIS A 42 26.30 -53.00 -51.53
N GLN A 43 27.61 -53.27 -51.70
CA GLN A 43 28.42 -52.74 -52.81
C GLN A 43 28.82 -53.78 -53.87
N GLY A 44 28.25 -55.00 -53.83
CA GLY A 44 28.54 -56.07 -54.78
C GLY A 44 27.67 -56.03 -56.04
N GLU A 45 28.07 -56.76 -57.09
CA GLU A 45 27.22 -57.04 -58.25
C GLU A 45 26.31 -58.24 -57.95
N GLY A 46 24.99 -57.99 -57.82
CA GLY A 46 23.98 -59.00 -57.51
C GLY A 46 22.74 -58.43 -56.79
N GLU A 47 21.77 -59.27 -56.45
CA GLU A 47 20.65 -58.87 -55.57
C GLU A 47 21.18 -58.68 -54.13
N ALA A 48 20.90 -57.52 -53.54
CA ALA A 48 21.32 -57.23 -52.17
C ALA A 48 20.64 -58.18 -51.17
N PRO A 49 21.37 -58.73 -50.18
CA PRO A 49 20.79 -59.59 -49.17
C PRO A 49 19.75 -58.82 -48.34
N MET A 50 18.68 -59.50 -47.93
CA MET A 50 17.66 -58.90 -47.07
C MET A 50 18.16 -58.85 -45.63
N ILE A 51 18.12 -57.68 -45.02
CA ILE A 51 18.43 -57.45 -43.61
C ILE A 51 17.16 -57.16 -42.83
N LYS A 52 17.12 -57.57 -41.56
CA LYS A 52 16.02 -57.26 -40.65
C LYS A 52 16.27 -55.91 -40.00
N VAL A 53 15.46 -54.93 -40.35
CA VAL A 53 15.49 -53.58 -39.76
C VAL A 53 14.20 -53.32 -38.98
N ARG A 54 14.24 -52.35 -38.07
CA ARG A 54 13.04 -51.91 -37.34
C ARG A 54 12.08 -51.26 -38.32
N ASP A 55 10.81 -51.60 -38.22
CA ASP A 55 9.76 -50.91 -38.97
C ASP A 55 9.44 -49.57 -38.30
N GLU A 56 10.13 -48.53 -38.74
CA GLU A 56 9.93 -47.15 -38.24
C GLU A 56 8.61 -46.53 -38.71
N SER A 57 7.85 -47.19 -39.60
CA SER A 57 6.53 -46.70 -40.00
C SER A 57 5.49 -46.87 -38.89
N ILE A 58 5.78 -47.73 -37.91
CA ILE A 58 4.88 -48.02 -36.79
C ILE A 58 5.13 -47.03 -35.66
N LYS A 59 4.09 -46.29 -35.29
CA LYS A 59 4.13 -45.37 -34.14
C LYS A 59 4.05 -46.18 -32.84
N PRO A 60 5.08 -46.15 -31.98
CA PRO A 60 5.04 -46.88 -30.72
C PRO A 60 3.97 -46.28 -29.79
N PRO A 61 3.33 -47.10 -28.94
CA PRO A 61 2.51 -46.59 -27.86
C PRO A 61 3.39 -45.80 -26.88
N MET A 62 2.95 -44.59 -26.54
CA MET A 62 3.61 -43.74 -25.55
C MET A 62 2.88 -43.89 -24.22
N ILE A 63 3.63 -44.01 -23.12
CA ILE A 63 3.10 -44.02 -21.75
C ILE A 63 3.54 -42.77 -21.00
N GLU A 64 2.69 -42.28 -20.11
CA GLU A 64 3.03 -41.21 -19.18
C GLU A 64 3.75 -41.79 -17.96
N VAL A 65 4.95 -41.28 -17.68
CA VAL A 65 5.73 -41.64 -16.49
C VAL A 65 6.09 -40.38 -15.69
N PRO A 66 6.34 -40.49 -14.37
CA PRO A 66 6.84 -39.37 -13.58
C PRO A 66 8.15 -38.83 -14.17
N ASN A 67 8.26 -37.52 -14.30
CA ASN A 67 9.47 -36.88 -14.80
C ASN A 67 10.51 -36.75 -13.66
N PRO A 68 11.66 -37.44 -13.73
CA PRO A 68 12.68 -37.36 -12.69
C PRO A 68 13.34 -35.97 -12.58
N ASP A 69 13.26 -35.17 -13.65
CA ASP A 69 13.83 -33.81 -13.71
C ASP A 69 12.83 -32.72 -13.26
N CYS A 70 11.65 -33.11 -12.74
CA CYS A 70 10.64 -32.18 -12.25
C CYS A 70 11.07 -31.53 -10.93
N ASN A 71 11.16 -30.20 -10.92
CA ASN A 71 11.51 -29.37 -9.77
C ASN A 71 10.31 -28.64 -9.16
N LEU A 72 9.08 -29.00 -9.55
CA LEU A 72 7.87 -28.47 -8.91
C LEU A 72 7.76 -28.96 -7.45
N PRO A 73 7.32 -28.10 -6.51
CA PRO A 73 6.99 -28.53 -5.15
C PRO A 73 5.97 -29.66 -5.13
N ALA A 74 6.03 -30.54 -4.12
CA ALA A 74 5.13 -31.69 -4.00
C ALA A 74 3.67 -31.27 -3.76
N ASP A 75 3.46 -30.14 -3.09
CA ASP A 75 2.18 -29.50 -2.81
C ASP A 75 1.68 -28.62 -3.97
N ALA A 76 2.44 -28.52 -5.08
CA ALA A 76 2.06 -27.64 -6.18
C ALA A 76 0.80 -28.14 -6.90
N VAL A 77 -0.26 -27.32 -6.86
CA VAL A 77 -1.56 -27.60 -7.48
C VAL A 77 -1.63 -26.93 -8.85
N GLU A 78 -2.12 -27.64 -9.87
CA GLU A 78 -2.26 -27.10 -11.23
C GLU A 78 -3.43 -26.10 -11.29
N ILE A 79 -3.19 -24.94 -11.90
CA ILE A 79 -4.20 -23.89 -12.13
C ILE A 79 -4.24 -23.51 -13.61
N SER A 80 -5.41 -23.05 -14.08
CA SER A 80 -5.55 -22.57 -15.45
C SER A 80 -4.85 -21.21 -15.64
N ASP A 81 -4.48 -20.90 -16.89
CA ASP A 81 -3.92 -19.59 -17.24
C ASP A 81 -4.91 -18.45 -16.90
N ASP A 82 -6.19 -18.63 -17.20
CA ASP A 82 -7.24 -17.64 -16.91
C ASP A 82 -7.37 -17.39 -15.40
N TYR A 83 -7.34 -18.45 -14.58
CA TYR A 83 -7.44 -18.31 -13.13
C TYR A 83 -6.19 -17.65 -12.54
N HIS A 84 -5.00 -18.01 -13.04
CA HIS A 84 -3.76 -17.34 -12.68
C HIS A 84 -3.82 -15.83 -12.99
N GLN A 85 -4.30 -15.43 -14.17
CA GLN A 85 -4.47 -14.02 -14.53
C GLN A 85 -5.49 -13.31 -13.64
N GLU A 86 -6.60 -13.95 -13.29
CA GLU A 86 -7.59 -13.40 -12.35
C GLU A 86 -6.96 -13.08 -10.99
N LEU A 87 -6.15 -13.99 -10.45
CA LEU A 87 -5.45 -13.82 -9.18
C LEU A 87 -4.44 -12.67 -9.23
N LEU A 88 -3.64 -12.57 -10.30
CA LEU A 88 -2.68 -11.48 -10.49
C LEU A 88 -3.37 -10.13 -10.61
N ASN A 89 -4.50 -10.05 -11.32
CA ASN A 89 -5.30 -8.83 -11.43
C ASN A 89 -5.89 -8.40 -10.07
N GLY A 90 -6.22 -9.36 -9.20
CA GLY A 90 -6.76 -9.10 -7.86
C GLY A 90 -5.73 -8.71 -6.80
N GLN A 91 -4.44 -8.93 -7.05
CA GLN A 91 -3.37 -8.75 -6.05
C GLN A 91 -3.15 -7.28 -5.62
N GLY A 92 -3.64 -6.32 -6.40
CA GLY A 92 -3.55 -4.89 -6.03
C GLY A 92 -4.41 -4.48 -4.83
N ILE A 93 -5.43 -5.30 -4.49
CA ILE A 93 -6.38 -5.01 -3.41
C ILE A 93 -6.37 -6.15 -2.37
N LYS A 94 -6.24 -7.39 -2.84
CA LYS A 94 -6.32 -8.60 -2.02
C LYS A 94 -4.99 -9.35 -1.99
N ARG A 95 -4.81 -10.22 -0.99
CA ARG A 95 -3.66 -11.11 -0.91
C ARG A 95 -4.02 -12.47 -1.48
N ILE A 96 -3.10 -13.07 -2.22
CA ILE A 96 -3.23 -14.46 -2.66
C ILE A 96 -2.78 -15.36 -1.50
N THR A 97 -3.67 -16.24 -1.04
CA THR A 97 -3.42 -17.23 0.01
C THR A 97 -3.94 -18.60 -0.42
N ALA A 98 -3.46 -19.69 0.16
CA ALA A 98 -4.04 -21.00 -0.11
C ALA A 98 -5.38 -21.20 0.64
N ASP A 99 -6.31 -21.93 0.03
CA ASP A 99 -7.48 -22.48 0.70
C ASP A 99 -7.17 -23.84 1.37
N GLU A 100 -8.19 -24.50 1.95
CA GLU A 100 -8.05 -25.81 2.62
C GLU A 100 -7.53 -26.94 1.69
N ASN A 101 -7.58 -26.76 0.37
CA ASN A 101 -7.15 -27.72 -0.64
C ASN A 101 -5.83 -27.33 -1.31
N GLY A 102 -5.16 -26.26 -0.84
CA GLY A 102 -3.92 -25.75 -1.42
C GLY A 102 -4.12 -24.90 -2.69
N TYR A 103 -5.36 -24.55 -3.06
CA TYR A 103 -5.62 -23.69 -4.21
C TYR A 103 -5.49 -22.21 -3.83
N PRO A 104 -4.90 -21.38 -4.71
CA PRO A 104 -4.74 -19.96 -4.45
C PRO A 104 -6.09 -19.23 -4.54
N VAL A 105 -6.45 -18.51 -3.50
CA VAL A 105 -7.66 -17.68 -3.41
C VAL A 105 -7.28 -16.25 -3.02
N LEU A 106 -8.10 -15.27 -3.43
CA LEU A 106 -7.93 -13.87 -3.04
C LEU A 106 -8.65 -13.60 -1.72
N THR A 107 -7.88 -13.32 -0.67
CA THR A 107 -8.38 -12.97 0.66
C THR A 107 -8.05 -11.52 1.00
N ASP A 108 -8.84 -10.91 1.87
CA ASP A 108 -8.56 -9.55 2.32
C ASP A 108 -7.27 -9.56 3.16
N PRO A 109 -6.40 -8.55 3.01
CA PRO A 109 -5.21 -8.45 3.85
C PRO A 109 -5.64 -8.36 5.32
N PRO A 110 -4.83 -8.89 6.25
CA PRO A 110 -5.13 -8.74 7.66
C PRO A 110 -5.23 -7.24 7.99
N PRO A 111 -6.19 -6.84 8.84
CA PRO A 111 -6.32 -5.44 9.23
C PRO A 111 -5.03 -4.98 9.89
N ILE A 112 -4.66 -3.71 9.68
CA ILE A 112 -3.49 -3.12 10.32
C ILE A 112 -3.60 -3.26 11.84
N PRO A 113 -2.51 -3.55 12.58
CA PRO A 113 -2.57 -3.64 14.04
C PRO A 113 -3.19 -2.38 14.67
N LEU A 114 -3.96 -2.55 15.75
CA LEU A 114 -4.63 -1.41 16.42
C LEU A 114 -3.66 -0.31 16.83
N ALA A 115 -2.46 -0.69 17.29
CA ALA A 115 -1.42 0.26 17.68
C ALA A 115 -0.93 1.11 16.49
N ASP A 116 -0.77 0.49 15.32
CA ASP A 116 -0.35 1.19 14.10
C ASP A 116 -1.47 2.11 13.59
N LEU A 117 -2.72 1.66 13.66
CA LEU A 117 -3.89 2.50 13.33
C LEU A 117 -3.97 3.72 14.25
N ALA A 118 -3.83 3.54 15.57
CA ALA A 118 -3.87 4.65 16.53
C ALA A 118 -2.69 5.62 16.31
N ALA A 119 -1.49 5.12 16.03
CA ALA A 119 -0.34 5.95 15.70
C ALA A 119 -0.56 6.76 14.41
N GLN A 120 -1.12 6.14 13.36
CA GLN A 120 -1.48 6.85 12.13
C GLN A 120 -2.50 7.97 12.42
N LYS A 121 -3.56 7.67 13.16
CA LYS A 121 -4.58 8.67 13.53
C LYS A 121 -4.01 9.82 14.35
N ARG A 122 -3.11 9.54 15.29
CA ARG A 122 -2.45 10.59 16.08
C ARG A 122 -1.64 11.54 15.20
N ALA A 123 -0.91 10.99 14.21
CA ALA A 123 -0.17 11.80 13.24
C ALA A 123 -1.11 12.62 12.33
N GLU A 124 -2.25 12.07 11.91
CA GLU A 124 -3.28 12.81 11.15
C GLU A 124 -3.81 14.00 11.96
N LEU A 125 -4.14 13.81 13.25
CA LEU A 125 -4.60 14.87 14.13
C LEU A 125 -3.52 15.94 14.38
N ASP A 126 -2.26 15.54 14.55
CA ASP A 126 -1.14 16.49 14.70
C ASP A 126 -0.95 17.34 13.44
N ASN A 127 -1.00 16.72 12.25
CA ASN A 127 -0.91 17.45 10.98
C ASN A 127 -2.09 18.39 10.78
N ALA A 128 -3.30 17.99 11.16
CA ALA A 128 -4.50 18.81 11.05
C ALA A 128 -4.47 20.02 12.00
N ARG A 129 -3.98 19.83 13.24
CA ARG A 129 -3.70 20.95 14.17
C ARG A 129 -2.71 21.94 13.57
N ASP A 130 -1.60 21.46 13.03
CA ASP A 130 -0.57 22.32 12.45
C ASP A 130 -1.09 23.05 11.19
N THR A 131 -1.97 22.41 10.44
CA THR A 131 -2.70 23.04 9.32
C THR A 131 -3.61 24.16 9.82
N ALA A 132 -4.39 23.94 10.88
CA ALA A 132 -5.24 24.96 11.47
C ALA A 132 -4.44 26.18 11.98
N PHE A 133 -3.27 25.96 12.58
CA PHE A 133 -2.36 27.07 12.93
C PHE A 133 -1.79 27.81 11.72
N ALA A 134 -1.59 27.11 10.59
CA ALA A 134 -1.12 27.72 9.36
C ALA A 134 -2.21 28.53 8.65
N GLU A 135 -3.47 28.09 8.73
CA GLU A 135 -4.64 28.79 8.21
C GLU A 135 -4.86 30.13 8.94
N GLY A 136 -4.60 30.19 10.25
CA GLY A 136 -4.70 31.42 11.03
C GLY A 136 -6.14 31.82 11.35
N LEU A 137 -6.28 33.00 11.96
CA LEU A 137 -7.59 33.57 12.30
C LEU A 137 -7.99 34.62 11.27
N GLU A 138 -9.08 34.40 10.54
CA GLU A 138 -9.71 35.46 9.75
C GLU A 138 -10.21 36.58 10.69
N TYR A 139 -9.81 37.81 10.39
CA TYR A 139 -10.10 38.96 11.24
C TYR A 139 -10.26 40.24 10.40
N GLU A 140 -11.22 41.08 10.78
CA GLU A 140 -11.40 42.39 10.17
C GLU A 140 -10.48 43.42 10.84
N ILE A 141 -9.49 43.93 10.11
CA ILE A 141 -8.52 44.90 10.60
C ILE A 141 -8.79 46.25 9.93
N ASN A 142 -9.28 47.23 10.71
CA ASN A 142 -9.66 48.56 10.21
C ASN A 142 -10.69 48.54 9.06
N GLY A 143 -11.63 47.59 9.07
CA GLY A 143 -12.64 47.45 8.01
C GLY A 143 -12.20 46.60 6.80
N GLU A 144 -10.98 46.07 6.81
CA GLU A 144 -10.46 45.20 5.75
C GLU A 144 -10.23 43.78 6.27
N PRO A 145 -10.70 42.74 5.57
CA PRO A 145 -10.43 41.35 5.95
C PRO A 145 -8.95 41.01 5.73
N ASP A 146 -8.31 40.43 6.75
CA ASP A 146 -7.00 39.80 6.66
C ASP A 146 -6.96 38.60 7.62
N THR A 147 -5.86 37.84 7.57
CA THR A 147 -5.63 36.70 8.44
C THR A 147 -4.53 37.02 9.45
N VAL A 148 -4.86 36.88 10.73
CA VAL A 148 -3.88 36.90 11.81
C VAL A 148 -3.18 35.54 11.85
N GLN A 149 -1.87 35.55 11.66
CA GLN A 149 -1.06 34.33 11.62
C GLN A 149 -0.91 33.76 13.04
N THR A 150 -1.20 32.47 13.23
CA THR A 150 -1.20 31.81 14.56
C THR A 150 -0.21 30.64 14.67
N ARG A 151 0.71 30.52 13.71
CA ARG A 151 1.79 29.52 13.72
C ARG A 151 2.65 29.69 14.97
N PRO A 152 3.31 28.64 15.49
CA PRO A 152 4.08 28.72 16.73
C PRO A 152 5.06 29.91 16.81
N GLN A 153 5.73 30.26 15.71
CA GLN A 153 6.61 31.42 15.63
C GLN A 153 5.89 32.78 15.75
N ASP A 154 4.64 32.87 15.30
CA ASP A 154 3.83 34.10 15.35
C ASP A 154 3.20 34.30 16.74
N GLN A 155 2.97 33.22 17.50
CA GLN A 155 2.40 33.29 18.85
C GLN A 155 3.26 34.15 19.78
N ILE A 156 4.58 34.06 19.67
CA ILE A 156 5.52 34.88 20.45
C ILE A 156 5.35 36.37 20.10
N ASN A 157 5.16 36.69 18.81
CA ASN A 157 4.92 38.05 18.37
C ASN A 157 3.57 38.59 18.88
N LEU A 158 2.51 37.77 18.84
CA LEU A 158 1.20 38.12 19.38
C LEU A 158 1.27 38.43 20.88
N LEU A 159 1.97 37.61 21.67
CA LEU A 159 2.18 37.84 23.10
C LEU A 159 2.98 39.12 23.36
N GLY A 160 4.01 39.40 22.55
CA GLY A 160 4.80 40.62 22.64
C GLY A 160 3.96 41.88 22.38
N LEU A 161 3.15 41.86 21.32
CA LEU A 161 2.23 42.94 20.96
C LEU A 161 1.16 43.16 22.03
N GLN A 162 0.56 42.08 22.56
CA GLN A 162 -0.42 42.16 23.63
C GLN A 162 0.19 42.80 24.89
N ALA A 163 1.39 42.37 25.30
CA ALA A 163 2.07 42.93 26.46
C ALA A 163 2.41 44.42 26.28
N GLN A 164 2.79 44.83 25.07
CA GLN A 164 3.04 46.23 24.75
C GLN A 164 1.76 47.06 24.78
N ALA A 165 0.68 46.57 24.16
CA ALA A 165 -0.63 47.19 24.15
C ALA A 165 -1.17 47.40 25.58
N GLN A 166 -1.13 46.36 26.41
CA GLN A 166 -1.57 46.44 27.81
C GLN A 166 -0.78 47.48 28.62
N ARG A 167 0.53 47.58 28.42
CA ARG A 167 1.35 48.62 29.08
C ARG A 167 0.94 50.03 28.68
N LEU A 168 0.64 50.26 27.39
CA LEU A 168 0.18 51.55 26.89
C LEU A 168 -1.20 51.90 27.44
N ILE A 169 -2.13 50.95 27.47
CA ILE A 169 -3.46 51.13 28.04
C ILE A 169 -3.37 51.51 29.52
N VAL A 170 -2.58 50.78 30.32
CA VAL A 170 -2.37 51.07 31.75
C VAL A 170 -1.67 52.42 31.98
N ALA A 171 -0.78 52.83 31.07
CA ALA A 171 -0.14 54.15 31.09
C ALA A 171 -1.08 55.30 30.68
N GLY A 172 -2.36 55.03 30.39
CA GLY A 172 -3.33 56.03 29.96
C GLY A 172 -3.18 56.45 28.50
N GLN A 173 -2.59 55.59 27.66
CA GLN A 173 -2.34 55.83 26.23
C GLN A 173 -3.02 54.75 25.35
N PRO A 174 -4.35 54.56 25.44
CA PRO A 174 -5.04 53.53 24.65
C PRO A 174 -5.01 53.78 23.14
N ASP A 175 -4.88 55.04 22.72
CA ASP A 175 -4.87 55.47 21.32
C ASP A 175 -3.45 55.49 20.71
N ALA A 176 -2.42 55.11 21.48
CA ALA A 176 -1.06 54.98 20.95
C ALA A 176 -1.03 53.90 19.86
N THR A 177 -0.41 54.21 18.72
CA THR A 177 -0.39 53.31 17.56
C THR A 177 0.76 52.31 17.63
N LEU A 178 0.48 51.09 17.19
CA LEU A 178 1.40 49.99 17.04
C LEU A 178 1.21 49.40 15.64
N THR A 179 2.31 49.02 15.00
CA THR A 179 2.28 48.39 13.69
C THR A 179 1.99 46.89 13.82
N PHE A 180 0.97 46.41 13.11
CA PHE A 180 0.68 44.99 12.93
C PHE A 180 0.76 44.62 11.45
N ARG A 181 1.13 43.38 11.15
CA ARG A 181 1.18 42.83 9.79
C ARG A 181 0.53 41.45 9.79
N GLY A 182 -0.55 41.31 9.04
CA GLY A 182 -1.22 40.03 8.80
C GLY A 182 -0.67 39.29 7.58
N LEU A 183 -1.40 38.26 7.15
CA LEU A 183 -0.99 37.37 6.05
C LEU A 183 -0.82 38.10 4.71
N GLN A 184 -1.64 39.11 4.43
CA GLN A 184 -1.54 39.93 3.22
C GLN A 184 -0.24 40.74 3.14
N ASN A 185 0.61 40.72 4.17
CA ASN A 185 1.88 41.43 4.23
C ASN A 185 1.75 42.96 4.17
N VAL A 186 0.59 43.49 4.58
CA VAL A 186 0.32 44.92 4.70
C VAL A 186 0.56 45.36 6.14
N ASN A 187 1.38 46.39 6.32
CA ASN A 187 1.56 47.03 7.63
C ASN A 187 0.31 47.89 7.92
N ARG A 188 -0.33 47.63 9.06
CA ARG A 188 -1.49 48.37 9.56
C ARG A 188 -1.15 49.00 10.90
N GLU A 189 -1.47 50.28 11.03
CA GLU A 189 -1.37 50.99 12.30
C GLU A 189 -2.67 50.77 13.08
N LEU A 190 -2.55 50.21 14.26
CA LEU A 190 -3.65 49.91 15.17
C LEU A 190 -3.40 50.58 16.51
N THR A 191 -4.45 51.10 17.13
CA THR A 191 -4.37 51.60 18.51
C THR A 191 -4.02 50.47 19.48
N ALA A 192 -3.46 50.80 20.64
CA ALA A 192 -3.17 49.82 21.69
C ALA A 192 -4.45 49.04 22.08
N SER A 193 -5.61 49.69 22.13
CA SER A 193 -6.89 49.02 22.37
C SER A 193 -7.32 48.06 21.25
N GLU A 194 -7.01 48.36 19.98
CA GLU A 194 -7.29 47.46 18.86
C GLU A 194 -6.33 46.26 18.83
N ILE A 195 -5.04 46.47 19.10
CA ILE A 195 -4.06 45.38 19.23
C ILE A 195 -4.44 44.43 20.35
N ASP A 196 -4.86 44.96 21.50
CA ASP A 196 -5.28 44.12 22.64
C ASP A 196 -6.46 43.21 22.24
N LYS A 197 -7.48 43.77 21.59
CA LYS A 197 -8.63 43.00 21.08
C LYS A 197 -8.22 41.95 20.03
N LEU A 198 -7.39 42.33 19.05
CA LEU A 198 -6.94 41.44 17.99
C LEU A 198 -6.11 40.28 18.56
N THR A 199 -5.15 40.58 19.42
CA THR A 199 -4.28 39.57 20.02
C THR A 199 -5.03 38.65 20.97
N LEU A 200 -5.99 39.16 21.75
CA LEU A 200 -6.88 38.31 22.56
C LEU A 200 -7.71 37.36 21.71
N ALA A 201 -8.29 37.84 20.59
CA ALA A 201 -9.03 36.99 19.67
C ALA A 201 -8.14 35.90 19.06
N ALA A 202 -6.93 36.25 18.64
CA ALA A 202 -5.97 35.29 18.08
C ALA A 202 -5.52 34.25 19.12
N LEU A 203 -5.27 34.65 20.36
CA LEU A 203 -4.90 33.75 21.45
C LEU A 203 -6.06 32.82 21.84
N SER A 204 -7.30 33.33 21.86
CA SER A 204 -8.50 32.50 22.07
C SER A 204 -8.65 31.45 20.98
N HIS A 205 -8.44 31.83 19.71
CA HIS A 205 -8.47 30.90 18.59
C HIS A 205 -7.37 29.82 18.69
N ILE A 206 -6.17 30.19 19.13
CA ILE A 206 -5.09 29.23 19.40
C ILE A 206 -5.47 28.23 20.49
N GLU A 207 -6.09 28.72 21.57
CA GLU A 207 -6.58 27.88 22.66
C GLU A 207 -7.65 26.88 22.18
N GLU A 208 -8.60 27.33 21.35
CA GLU A 208 -9.62 26.46 20.74
C GLU A 208 -9.01 25.34 19.89
N ILE A 209 -7.98 25.64 19.08
CA ILE A 209 -7.26 24.64 18.29
C ILE A 209 -6.60 23.59 19.19
N TYR A 210 -5.94 24.04 20.28
CA TYR A 210 -5.31 23.12 21.22
C TYR A 210 -6.34 22.26 21.94
N GLN A 211 -7.43 22.86 22.44
CA GLN A 211 -8.48 22.14 23.14
C GLN A 211 -9.09 21.05 22.24
N LYS A 212 -9.42 21.40 21.00
CA LYS A 212 -9.90 20.43 20.00
C LYS A 212 -8.90 19.30 19.78
N SER A 213 -7.60 19.61 19.65
CA SER A 213 -6.56 18.60 19.48
C SER A 213 -6.45 17.67 20.69
N TRP A 214 -6.60 18.19 21.90
CA TRP A 214 -6.55 17.39 23.13
C TRP A 214 -7.79 16.49 23.25
N ASP A 215 -8.99 17.05 23.07
CA ASP A 215 -10.23 16.30 23.16
C ASP A 215 -10.26 15.11 22.17
N LEU A 216 -9.76 15.29 20.95
CA LEU A 216 -9.67 14.23 19.95
C LEU A 216 -8.60 13.18 20.29
N LYS A 217 -7.49 13.57 20.92
CA LYS A 217 -6.44 12.65 21.35
C LYS A 217 -6.87 11.84 22.57
N ASP A 218 -7.58 12.46 23.50
CA ASP A 218 -8.16 11.78 24.66
C ASP A 218 -9.22 10.75 24.20
N GLN A 219 -10.05 11.11 23.21
CA GLN A 219 -10.98 10.15 22.57
C GLN A 219 -10.25 8.99 21.89
N LEU A 220 -9.14 9.28 21.19
CA LEU A 220 -8.33 8.27 20.52
C LEU A 220 -7.68 7.32 21.52
N ASP A 221 -7.11 7.86 22.60
CA ASP A 221 -6.45 7.07 23.63
C ASP A 221 -7.49 6.19 24.37
N ALA A 222 -8.68 6.72 24.67
CA ALA A 222 -9.78 5.95 25.25
C ALA A 222 -10.29 4.83 24.32
N ALA A 223 -10.47 5.10 23.03
CA ALA A 223 -10.90 4.10 22.04
C ALA A 223 -9.83 3.02 21.83
N PHE A 224 -8.55 3.39 21.90
CA PHE A 224 -7.43 2.44 21.84
C PHE A 224 -7.40 1.51 23.06
N GLU A 225 -7.56 2.05 24.27
CA GLU A 225 -7.65 1.25 25.50
C GLU A 225 -8.86 0.30 25.51
N ALA A 226 -9.97 0.71 24.89
CA ALA A 226 -11.18 -0.10 24.73
C ALA A 226 -11.11 -1.11 23.55
N GLU A 227 -10.01 -1.11 22.78
CA GLU A 227 -9.84 -1.91 21.55
C GLU A 227 -10.93 -1.67 20.47
N GLU A 228 -11.53 -0.48 20.46
CA GLU A 228 -12.65 -0.11 19.58
C GLU A 228 -12.16 0.43 18.22
N ARG A 229 -11.78 -0.49 17.31
CA ARG A 229 -11.29 -0.15 15.96
C ARG A 229 -12.16 0.87 15.22
N GLU A 230 -13.47 0.64 15.16
CA GLU A 230 -14.40 1.47 14.38
C GLU A 230 -14.43 2.91 14.90
N VAL A 231 -14.30 3.08 16.22
CA VAL A 231 -14.23 4.41 16.86
C VAL A 231 -12.92 5.10 16.50
N ILE A 232 -11.79 4.40 16.57
CA ILE A 232 -10.49 4.93 16.15
C ILE A 232 -10.54 5.38 14.68
N GLU A 233 -11.14 4.57 13.80
CA GLU A 233 -11.26 4.88 12.37
C GLU A 233 -12.13 6.12 12.11
N ALA A 234 -13.18 6.32 12.91
CA ALA A 234 -14.11 7.45 12.80
C ALA A 234 -13.54 8.78 13.33
N ILE A 235 -12.53 8.75 14.22
CA ILE A 235 -11.89 9.96 14.73
C ILE A 235 -11.21 10.72 13.58
N SER A 236 -11.55 12.00 13.48
CA SER A 236 -11.06 12.95 12.47
C SER A 236 -11.05 14.36 13.06
N TRP A 237 -10.31 15.26 12.42
CA TRP A 237 -10.19 16.67 12.82
C TRP A 237 -11.51 17.41 12.66
#